data_AF-A0A9Q0L8U5-F1
#
_entry.id   AF-A0A9Q0L8U5-F1
#
_cell.length_a   1.000
_cell.length_b   1.000
_cell.length_c   1.000
_cell.angle_alpha   90.00
_cell.angle_beta   90.00
_cell.angle_gamma   90.00
#
_symmetry.space_group_name_H-M   'P 1'
#
loop_
_entity.id
_entity.type
_entity.pdbx_description
1 polymer ?
#
loop_
_entity_poly.entity_id
_entity_poly.type
_entity_poly.pdbx_seq_one_letter_code
_entity_poly.pdbx_strand_id
1 'polypeptide(L)'
;MSDVNQETIEQSLVHITVFTSILGLLFMVVVFLIQYRYRKHRRLLNQIPRARMRNTKKDIPETALRHIYSGFQEASRIHDQILQFAQTQQKPGWHKSEWNYKRVVADSPFILEQLAKRKDPSLARLDSQSVRAYMQFLLKKEPELNPKLCKYFVEMYERARFSEDEFTERDFINFLQNFAILKKFFEIE
;
A
#
# COMPACT_ATOMS: atom_id res chain seq x y z
N MET A 1 50.60 52.98 -5.79
CA MET A 1 50.21 51.72 -6.46
C MET A 1 49.77 50.64 -5.46
N SER A 2 50.11 50.77 -4.16
CA SER A 2 49.62 49.89 -3.09
C SER A 2 48.19 50.20 -2.62
N ASP A 3 47.75 51.47 -2.68
CA ASP A 3 46.44 51.88 -2.15
C ASP A 3 45.24 51.33 -2.95
N VAL A 4 45.41 51.17 -4.27
CA VAL A 4 44.35 50.62 -5.16
C VAL A 4 44.03 49.16 -4.81
N ASN A 5 45.01 48.38 -4.34
CA ASN A 5 44.77 47.01 -3.91
C ASN A 5 44.01 46.97 -2.58
N GLN A 6 44.19 47.97 -1.71
CA GLN A 6 43.57 47.97 -0.39
C GLN A 6 42.05 48.27 -0.47
N GLU A 7 41.65 49.23 -1.31
CA GLU A 7 40.22 49.53 -1.52
C GLU A 7 39.45 48.35 -2.14
N THR A 8 40.06 47.64 -3.10
CA THR A 8 39.41 46.45 -3.70
C THR A 8 39.25 45.29 -2.71
N ILE A 9 40.20 45.12 -1.78
CA ILE A 9 40.11 44.12 -0.73
C ILE A 9 38.97 44.46 0.24
N GLU A 10 38.87 45.73 0.68
CA GLU A 10 37.79 46.17 1.59
C GLU A 10 36.40 45.99 0.97
N GLN A 11 36.23 46.34 -0.31
CA GLN A 11 34.97 46.12 -1.03
C GLN A 11 34.62 44.63 -1.12
N SER A 12 35.60 43.76 -1.41
CA SER A 12 35.37 42.31 -1.48
C SER A 12 34.92 41.72 -0.13
N LEU A 13 35.49 42.21 0.98
CA LEU A 13 35.11 41.78 2.33
C LEU A 13 33.67 42.18 2.66
N VAL A 14 33.25 43.40 2.31
CA VAL A 14 31.85 43.84 2.48
C VAL A 14 30.89 42.94 1.69
N HIS A 15 31.20 42.60 0.44
CA HIS A 15 30.36 41.70 -0.34
C HIS A 15 30.28 40.28 0.26
N ILE A 16 31.38 39.73 0.75
CA ILE A 16 31.42 38.41 1.40
C ILE A 16 30.59 38.41 2.69
N THR A 17 30.71 39.45 3.52
CA THR A 17 29.91 39.56 4.76
C THR A 17 28.41 39.69 4.47
N VAL A 18 28.01 40.49 3.48
CA VAL A 18 26.61 40.59 3.07
C VAL A 18 26.09 39.25 2.54
N PHE A 19 26.85 38.57 1.68
CA PHE A 19 26.45 37.29 1.12
C PHE A 19 26.28 36.20 2.19
N THR A 20 27.21 36.10 3.14
CA THR A 20 27.12 35.14 4.25
C THR A 20 25.94 35.43 5.18
N SER A 21 25.61 36.70 5.41
CA SER A 21 24.43 37.09 6.19
C SER A 21 23.11 36.65 5.54
N ILE A 22 23.00 36.81 4.22
CA ILE A 22 21.81 36.40 3.45
C ILE A 22 21.68 34.88 3.46
N LEU A 23 22.79 34.16 3.26
CA LEU A 23 22.80 32.70 3.29
C LEU A 23 22.40 32.16 4.67
N GLY A 24 22.90 32.77 5.75
CA GLY A 24 22.53 32.43 7.11
C GLY A 24 21.04 32.65 7.40
N LEU A 25 20.48 33.76 6.91
CA LEU A 25 19.05 34.07 7.07
C LEU A 25 18.17 33.07 6.30
N LEU A 26 18.54 32.71 5.07
CA LEU A 26 17.85 31.68 4.29
C LEU A 26 17.87 30.33 4.99
N PHE A 27 19.01 29.92 5.53
CA PHE A 27 19.14 28.67 6.30
C PHE A 27 18.21 28.67 7.52
N MET A 28 18.16 29.79 8.26
CA MET A 28 17.28 29.93 9.43
C MET A 28 15.80 29.78 9.06
N VAL A 29 15.37 30.36 7.93
CA VAL A 29 14.00 30.25 7.42
C VAL A 29 13.65 28.80 7.08
N VAL A 30 14.57 28.06 6.43
CA VAL A 30 14.34 26.64 6.10
C VAL A 30 14.16 25.79 7.36
N VAL A 31 15.05 25.96 8.35
CA VAL A 31 14.95 25.25 9.64
C VAL A 31 13.63 25.60 10.35
N PHE A 32 13.22 26.87 10.32
CA PHE A 32 11.95 27.30 10.90
C PHE A 32 10.74 26.63 10.23
N LEU A 33 10.71 26.53 8.90
CA LEU A 33 9.62 25.86 8.17
C LEU A 33 9.52 24.37 8.49
N ILE A 34 10.67 23.68 8.62
CA ILE A 34 10.72 22.26 9.01
C ILE A 34 10.15 22.09 10.42
N GLN A 35 10.61 22.90 11.38
CA GLN A 35 10.13 22.87 12.77
C GLN A 35 8.63 23.18 12.86
N TYR A 36 8.16 24.16 12.07
CA TYR A 36 6.75 24.50 11.99
C TYR A 36 5.90 23.33 11.49
N ARG A 37 6.32 22.66 10.40
CA ARG A 37 5.64 21.46 9.87
C ARG A 37 5.60 20.34 10.91
N TYR A 38 6.72 20.07 11.58
CA TYR A 38 6.79 19.05 12.62
C TYR A 38 5.83 19.34 13.78
N ARG A 39 5.80 20.59 14.27
CA ARG A 39 4.89 21.02 15.34
C ARG A 39 3.43 20.94 14.90
N LYS A 40 3.09 21.36 13.67
CA LYS A 40 1.73 21.27 13.12
C LYS A 40 1.26 19.82 13.05
N HIS A 41 2.11 18.92 12.56
CA HIS A 41 1.78 17.49 12.47
C HIS A 41 1.55 16.87 13.86
N ARG A 42 2.41 17.17 14.84
CA ARG A 42 2.19 16.74 16.23
C ARG A 42 0.91 17.29 16.86
N ARG A 43 0.54 18.55 16.58
CA ARG A 43 -0.72 19.13 17.06
C ARG A 43 -1.93 18.40 16.47
N LEU A 44 -1.92 18.08 15.18
CA LEU A 44 -2.99 17.30 14.55
C LEU A 44 -3.12 15.90 15.16
N LEU A 45 -2.00 15.22 15.41
CA LEU A 45 -2.00 13.91 16.09
C LEU A 45 -2.55 13.98 17.53
N ASN A 46 -2.29 15.08 18.24
CA ASN A 46 -2.80 15.30 19.59
C ASN A 46 -4.26 15.77 19.62
N GLN A 47 -4.78 16.30 18.51
CA GLN A 47 -6.19 16.67 18.35
C GLN A 47 -7.07 15.48 17.98
N ILE A 48 -6.50 14.33 17.61
CA ILE A 48 -7.26 13.09 17.49
C ILE A 48 -7.76 12.75 18.90
N PRO A 49 -9.08 12.78 19.16
CA PRO A 49 -9.61 12.49 20.47
C PRO A 49 -9.39 11.00 20.78
N ARG A 50 -8.28 10.68 21.46
CA ARG A 50 -8.00 9.32 21.98
C ARG A 50 -9.01 8.89 23.05
N ALA A 51 -9.87 9.80 23.50
CA ALA A 51 -10.83 9.62 24.59
C ALA A 51 -12.21 9.06 24.18
N ARG A 52 -12.40 8.58 22.93
CA ARG A 52 -13.70 7.96 22.54
C ARG A 52 -13.61 6.70 21.68
N MET A 53 -12.50 5.95 21.76
CA MET A 53 -12.55 4.49 21.55
C MET A 53 -12.53 3.79 22.90
N ARG A 54 -13.51 4.11 23.74
CA ARG A 54 -13.85 3.26 24.89
C ARG A 54 -14.77 2.15 24.38
N ASN A 55 -14.26 1.33 23.46
CA ASN A 55 -14.77 -0.04 23.33
C ASN A 55 -14.13 -0.79 24.49
N THR A 56 -14.71 -0.61 25.68
CA THR A 56 -14.36 -1.45 26.83
C THR A 56 -14.54 -2.88 26.34
N LYS A 57 -13.60 -3.79 26.59
CA LYS A 57 -13.75 -5.22 26.28
C LYS A 57 -15.04 -5.84 26.87
N LYS A 58 -15.76 -5.11 27.73
CA LYS A 58 -17.07 -5.44 28.30
C LYS A 58 -18.28 -5.11 27.40
N ASP A 59 -18.14 -4.21 26.43
CA ASP A 59 -19.28 -3.71 25.62
C ASP A 59 -19.42 -4.47 24.29
N ILE A 60 -18.40 -5.26 23.92
CA ILE A 60 -18.41 -6.08 22.72
C ILE A 60 -18.61 -7.53 23.17
N PRO A 61 -19.67 -8.22 22.70
CA PRO A 61 -19.87 -9.64 22.96
C PRO A 61 -18.61 -10.42 22.59
N GLU A 62 -18.21 -11.40 23.40
CA GLU A 62 -17.01 -12.22 23.11
C GLU A 62 -17.05 -12.84 21.71
N THR A 63 -18.24 -13.19 21.21
CA THR A 63 -18.46 -13.71 19.87
C THR A 63 -18.09 -12.69 18.78
N ALA A 64 -18.50 -11.44 18.94
CA ALA A 64 -18.14 -10.35 18.01
C ALA A 64 -16.64 -10.01 18.09
N LEU A 65 -16.05 -10.04 19.29
CA LEU A 65 -14.59 -9.90 19.44
C LEU A 65 -13.85 -11.02 18.74
N ARG A 66 -14.28 -12.28 18.90
CA ARG A 66 -13.67 -13.43 18.21
C ARG A 66 -13.75 -13.29 16.70
N HIS A 67 -14.88 -12.84 16.15
CA HIS A 67 -15.02 -12.60 14.71
C HIS A 67 -14.11 -11.47 14.21
N ILE A 68 -13.97 -10.39 14.97
CA ILE A 68 -13.06 -9.30 14.63
C ILE A 68 -11.62 -9.79 14.68
N TYR A 69 -11.21 -10.46 15.75
CA TYR A 69 -9.86 -11.00 15.90
C TYR A 69 -9.55 -12.08 14.87
N SER A 70 -10.50 -12.97 14.55
CA SER A 70 -10.32 -13.99 13.52
C SER A 70 -10.17 -13.35 12.14
N GLY A 71 -11.01 -12.35 11.81
CA GLY A 71 -10.90 -11.61 10.56
C GLY A 71 -9.57 -10.85 10.43
N PHE A 72 -9.09 -10.24 11.53
CA PHE A 72 -7.78 -9.60 11.56
C PHE A 72 -6.62 -10.60 11.44
N GLN A 73 -6.69 -11.74 12.14
CA GLN A 73 -5.67 -12.79 12.03
C GLN A 73 -5.64 -13.40 10.63
N GLU A 74 -6.80 -13.61 10.03
CA GLU A 74 -6.91 -14.15 8.68
C GLU A 74 -6.39 -13.16 7.64
N ALA A 75 -6.74 -11.88 7.75
CA ALA A 75 -6.17 -10.82 6.94
C ALA A 75 -4.65 -10.70 7.11
N SER A 76 -4.14 -10.82 8.34
CA SER A 76 -2.70 -10.80 8.62
C SER A 76 -1.98 -12.02 8.04
N ARG A 77 -2.58 -13.21 8.12
CA ARG A 77 -2.00 -14.42 7.52
C ARG A 77 -1.97 -14.34 6.00
N ILE A 78 -3.05 -13.83 5.38
CA ILE A 78 -3.11 -13.59 3.94
C ILE A 78 -2.03 -12.58 3.54
N HIS A 79 -1.89 -11.52 4.32
CA HIS A 79 -0.85 -10.52 4.13
C HIS A 79 0.57 -11.11 4.18
N ASP A 80 0.87 -11.91 5.20
CA ASP A 80 2.18 -12.53 5.36
C ASP A 80 2.50 -13.52 4.23
N GLN A 81 1.50 -14.28 3.78
CA GLN A 81 1.64 -15.20 2.64
C GLN A 81 1.95 -14.46 1.33
N ILE A 82 1.27 -13.35 1.08
CA ILE A 82 1.54 -12.47 -0.07
C ILE A 82 2.94 -11.88 0.03
N LEU A 83 3.35 -11.45 1.23
CA LEU A 83 4.64 -10.81 1.47
C LEU A 83 5.81 -11.78 1.21
N GLN A 84 5.72 -13.00 1.74
CA GLN A 84 6.73 -14.05 1.53
C GLN A 84 6.87 -14.38 0.04
N PHE A 85 5.76 -14.43 -0.70
CA PHE A 85 5.78 -14.69 -2.14
C PHE A 85 6.35 -13.51 -2.96
N ALA A 86 6.00 -12.27 -2.61
CA ALA A 86 6.56 -11.09 -3.29
C ALA A 86 8.09 -10.98 -3.11
N GLN A 87 8.63 -11.51 -2.01
CA GLN A 87 10.06 -11.54 -1.74
C GLN A 87 10.81 -12.61 -2.56
N THR A 88 10.19 -13.76 -2.84
CA THR A 88 10.86 -14.85 -3.61
C THR A 88 11.00 -14.56 -5.10
N GLN A 89 10.22 -13.62 -5.66
CA GLN A 89 10.29 -13.23 -7.08
C GLN A 89 11.14 -11.97 -7.36
N GLN A 90 12.13 -11.62 -6.52
CA GLN A 90 12.96 -10.43 -6.75
C GLN A 90 13.76 -10.53 -8.06
N LYS A 91 13.34 -9.77 -9.08
CA LYS A 91 14.22 -9.32 -10.16
C LYS A 91 15.11 -8.18 -9.64
N PRO A 92 16.43 -8.19 -9.92
CA PRO A 92 17.33 -7.15 -9.46
C PRO A 92 16.99 -5.81 -10.12
N GLY A 93 16.85 -4.75 -9.33
CA GLY A 93 16.73 -3.36 -9.82
C GLY A 93 15.48 -2.57 -9.42
N TRP A 94 14.55 -3.13 -8.64
CA TRP A 94 13.30 -2.44 -8.30
C TRP A 94 13.26 -2.03 -6.82
N HIS A 95 13.09 -0.72 -6.58
CA HIS A 95 13.32 -0.06 -5.31
C HIS A 95 12.42 -0.56 -4.16
N LYS A 96 13.05 -0.66 -2.99
CA LYS A 96 12.50 -1.00 -1.68
C LYS A 96 11.83 0.23 -1.07
N SER A 97 10.69 0.66 -1.59
CA SER A 97 9.86 1.68 -0.93
C SER A 97 8.39 1.32 -1.06
N GLU A 98 7.69 1.36 0.07
CA GLU A 98 6.24 1.54 0.20
C GLU A 98 5.35 0.60 -0.65
N TRP A 99 4.73 -0.36 0.04
CA TRP A 99 3.56 -1.16 -0.37
C TRP A 99 3.00 -0.86 -1.77
N ASN A 100 3.48 -1.57 -2.79
CA ASN A 100 2.91 -1.43 -4.11
C ASN A 100 1.60 -2.24 -4.18
N TYR A 101 0.48 -1.62 -3.78
CA TYR A 101 -0.85 -2.25 -3.78
C TYR A 101 -1.18 -2.88 -5.14
N LYS A 102 -0.77 -2.25 -6.26
CA LYS A 102 -0.93 -2.83 -7.60
C LYS A 102 -0.25 -4.18 -7.72
N ARG A 103 0.95 -4.34 -7.16
CA ARG A 103 1.68 -5.61 -7.22
C ARG A 103 0.89 -6.73 -6.55
N VAL A 104 0.40 -6.48 -5.34
CA VAL A 104 -0.37 -7.48 -4.58
C VAL A 104 -1.62 -7.91 -5.34
N VAL A 105 -2.35 -6.94 -5.89
CA VAL A 105 -3.56 -7.22 -6.68
C VAL A 105 -3.20 -7.96 -7.97
N ALA A 106 -2.11 -7.58 -8.65
CA ALA A 106 -1.64 -8.22 -9.88
C ALA A 106 -1.18 -9.68 -9.66
N ASP A 107 -0.65 -10.00 -8.50
CA ASP A 107 -0.18 -11.37 -8.16
C ASP A 107 -1.33 -12.26 -7.63
N SER A 108 -2.47 -11.68 -7.27
CA SER A 108 -3.62 -12.41 -6.70
C SER A 108 -4.23 -13.54 -7.55
N PRO A 109 -4.24 -13.51 -8.90
CA PRO A 109 -4.78 -14.63 -9.69
C PRO A 109 -4.04 -15.93 -9.47
N PHE A 110 -2.73 -15.86 -9.20
CA PHE A 110 -1.93 -17.04 -8.89
C PHE A 110 -2.40 -17.69 -7.59
N ILE A 111 -2.69 -16.90 -6.55
CA ILE A 111 -3.18 -17.42 -5.27
C ILE A 111 -4.54 -18.12 -5.48
N LEU A 112 -5.43 -17.50 -6.24
CA LEU A 112 -6.73 -18.08 -6.57
C LEU A 112 -6.59 -19.39 -7.35
N GLU A 113 -5.67 -19.44 -8.32
CA GLU A 113 -5.35 -20.64 -9.09
C GLU A 113 -4.86 -21.78 -8.19
N GLN A 114 -3.94 -21.48 -7.25
CA GLN A 114 -3.45 -22.47 -6.30
C GLN A 114 -4.56 -23.01 -5.38
N LEU A 115 -5.49 -22.15 -4.96
CA LEU A 115 -6.62 -22.57 -4.12
C LEU A 115 -7.61 -23.43 -4.90
N ALA A 116 -7.99 -22.99 -6.10
CA ALA A 116 -8.89 -23.75 -6.97
C ALA A 116 -8.30 -25.12 -7.32
N LYS A 117 -7.00 -25.18 -7.67
CA LYS A 117 -6.27 -26.43 -7.95
C LYS A 117 -6.22 -27.38 -6.75
N ARG A 118 -6.15 -26.85 -5.52
CA ARG A 118 -6.20 -27.67 -4.30
C ARG A 118 -7.61 -28.23 -4.07
N LYS A 119 -8.65 -27.42 -4.27
CA LYS A 119 -10.06 -27.84 -4.16
C LYS A 119 -10.37 -28.96 -5.15
N ASP A 120 -10.06 -28.74 -6.42
CA ASP A 120 -10.20 -29.73 -7.47
C ASP A 120 -9.11 -29.52 -8.53
N PRO A 121 -8.23 -30.51 -8.79
CA PRO A 121 -7.22 -30.42 -9.84
C PRO A 121 -7.78 -30.09 -11.22
N SER A 122 -9.05 -30.42 -11.50
CA SER A 122 -9.73 -30.10 -12.77
C SER A 122 -9.96 -28.60 -12.97
N LEU A 123 -9.88 -27.81 -11.90
CA LEU A 123 -10.03 -26.36 -11.93
C LEU A 123 -8.71 -25.64 -12.22
N ALA A 124 -7.60 -26.34 -12.48
CA ALA A 124 -6.33 -25.71 -12.80
C ALA A 124 -6.41 -24.85 -14.08
N ARG A 125 -5.80 -23.65 -14.04
CA ARG A 125 -5.69 -22.78 -15.21
C ARG A 125 -4.71 -23.36 -16.23
N LEU A 126 -5.04 -23.26 -17.52
CA LEU A 126 -4.10 -23.55 -18.60
C LEU A 126 -3.14 -22.36 -18.81
N ASP A 127 -1.87 -22.63 -19.13
CA ASP A 127 -0.87 -21.57 -19.30
C ASP A 127 -1.22 -20.55 -20.38
N SER A 128 -1.94 -20.97 -21.43
CA SER A 128 -2.42 -20.12 -22.53
C SER A 128 -3.67 -19.30 -22.19
N GLN A 129 -4.30 -19.55 -21.04
CA GLN A 129 -5.58 -18.95 -20.67
C GLN A 129 -5.37 -17.63 -19.91
N SER A 130 -6.00 -16.55 -20.36
CA SER A 130 -5.99 -15.28 -19.62
C SER A 130 -6.75 -15.39 -18.29
N VAL A 131 -6.45 -14.51 -17.33
CA VAL A 131 -7.16 -14.47 -16.04
C VAL A 131 -8.68 -14.30 -16.22
N ARG A 132 -9.09 -13.45 -17.18
CA ARG A 132 -10.50 -13.26 -17.54
C ARG A 132 -11.15 -14.56 -18.05
N ALA A 133 -10.49 -15.24 -18.99
CA ALA A 133 -10.99 -16.50 -19.52
C ALA A 133 -11.01 -17.60 -18.44
N TYR A 134 -10.04 -17.57 -17.53
CA TYR A 134 -9.98 -18.48 -16.39
C TYR A 134 -11.15 -18.27 -15.42
N MET A 135 -11.47 -17.02 -15.07
CA MET A 135 -12.63 -16.73 -14.22
C MET A 135 -13.96 -17.14 -14.87
N GLN A 136 -14.09 -16.99 -16.19
CA GLN A 136 -15.26 -17.50 -16.91
C GLN A 136 -15.35 -19.03 -16.88
N PHE A 137 -14.20 -19.69 -17.00
CA PHE A 137 -14.11 -21.15 -16.85
C PHE A 137 -14.53 -21.60 -15.44
N LEU A 138 -14.04 -20.92 -14.38
CA LEU A 138 -14.44 -21.20 -13.00
C LEU A 138 -15.95 -21.01 -12.80
N LEU A 139 -16.54 -19.93 -13.32
CA LEU A 139 -18.00 -19.70 -13.26
C LEU A 139 -18.80 -20.80 -13.97
N LYS A 140 -18.27 -21.37 -15.06
CA LYS A 140 -18.92 -22.46 -15.79
C LYS A 140 -18.86 -23.78 -15.01
N LYS A 141 -17.77 -24.02 -14.29
CA LYS A 141 -17.54 -25.24 -13.51
C LYS A 141 -18.18 -25.21 -12.13
N GLU A 142 -18.24 -24.02 -11.52
CA GLU A 142 -18.74 -23.78 -10.17
C GLU A 142 -19.91 -22.77 -10.23
N PRO A 143 -21.16 -23.22 -10.45
CA PRO A 143 -22.31 -22.33 -10.62
C PRO A 143 -22.65 -21.50 -9.37
N GLU A 144 -22.21 -21.96 -8.20
CA GLU A 144 -22.40 -21.27 -6.91
C GLU A 144 -21.51 -20.04 -6.76
N LEU A 145 -20.49 -19.91 -7.63
CA LEU A 145 -19.57 -18.79 -7.60
C LEU A 145 -20.27 -17.50 -8.04
N ASN A 146 -20.16 -16.45 -7.23
CA ASN A 146 -20.84 -15.19 -7.51
C ASN A 146 -20.26 -14.49 -8.77
N PRO A 147 -21.06 -14.31 -9.85
CA PRO A 147 -20.58 -13.71 -11.09
C PRO A 147 -20.10 -12.26 -10.93
N LYS A 148 -20.75 -11.49 -10.04
CA LYS A 148 -20.38 -10.09 -9.77
C LYS A 148 -19.01 -10.01 -9.11
N LEU A 149 -18.73 -10.93 -8.18
CA LEU A 149 -17.45 -11.00 -7.48
C LEU A 149 -16.31 -11.36 -8.44
N CYS A 150 -16.56 -12.30 -9.35
CA CYS A 150 -15.59 -12.69 -10.39
C CYS A 150 -15.30 -11.54 -11.34
N LYS A 151 -16.34 -10.83 -11.79
CA LYS A 151 -16.20 -9.65 -12.64
C LYS A 151 -15.36 -8.58 -11.95
N TYR A 152 -15.69 -8.25 -10.70
CA TYR A 152 -14.95 -7.27 -9.90
C TYR A 152 -13.48 -7.67 -9.73
N PHE A 153 -13.19 -8.95 -9.46
CA PHE A 153 -11.83 -9.46 -9.34
C PHE A 153 -11.02 -9.24 -10.63
N VAL A 154 -11.59 -9.58 -11.79
CA VAL A 154 -10.93 -9.37 -13.09
C VAL A 154 -10.67 -7.89 -13.35
N GLU A 155 -11.66 -7.02 -13.09
CA GLU A 155 -11.52 -5.58 -13.29
C GLU A 155 -10.41 -4.98 -12.43
N MET A 156 -10.34 -5.38 -11.15
CA MET A 156 -9.30 -4.91 -10.24
C MET A 156 -7.92 -5.43 -10.61
N TYR A 157 -7.82 -6.71 -11.03
CA TYR A 157 -6.59 -7.28 -11.57
C TYR A 157 -6.10 -6.55 -12.82
N GLU A 158 -6.97 -6.34 -13.81
CA GLU A 158 -6.61 -5.68 -15.05
C GLU A 158 -6.23 -4.22 -14.82
N ARG A 159 -6.96 -3.51 -13.95
CA ARG A 159 -6.58 -2.15 -13.53
C ARG A 159 -5.20 -2.15 -12.86
N ALA A 160 -4.93 -3.08 -11.96
CA ALA A 160 -3.64 -3.15 -11.29
C ALA A 160 -2.48 -3.51 -12.22
N ARG A 161 -2.72 -4.33 -13.26
CA ARG A 161 -1.70 -4.84 -14.17
C ARG A 161 -1.43 -3.94 -15.38
N PHE A 162 -2.48 -3.34 -15.93
CA PHE A 162 -2.42 -2.66 -17.22
C PHE A 162 -2.74 -1.16 -17.14
N SER A 163 -3.34 -0.67 -16.06
CA SER A 163 -3.59 0.76 -15.91
C SER A 163 -2.41 1.51 -15.29
N GLU A 164 -2.21 2.74 -15.75
CA GLU A 164 -1.29 3.70 -15.16
C GLU A 164 -1.86 4.33 -13.87
N ASP A 165 -3.18 4.27 -13.65
CA ASP A 165 -3.89 4.90 -12.52
C ASP A 165 -3.29 4.53 -11.16
N GLU A 166 -3.16 5.49 -10.25
CA GLU A 166 -2.78 5.17 -8.86
C GLU A 166 -3.82 4.27 -8.19
N PHE A 167 -3.33 3.32 -7.38
CA PHE A 167 -4.15 2.42 -6.59
C PHE A 167 -4.18 2.94 -5.17
N THR A 168 -5.35 3.36 -4.69
CA THR A 168 -5.48 3.92 -3.35
C THR A 168 -5.51 2.82 -2.28
N GLU A 169 -5.19 3.17 -1.03
CA GLU A 169 -5.35 2.26 0.11
C GLU A 169 -6.81 1.76 0.23
N ARG A 170 -7.79 2.64 -0.05
CA ARG A 170 -9.21 2.27 -0.04
C ARG A 170 -9.52 1.23 -1.11
N ASP A 171 -9.01 1.41 -2.33
CA ASP A 171 -9.17 0.43 -3.42
C ASP A 171 -8.60 -0.93 -3.02
N PHE A 172 -7.43 -0.91 -2.37
CA PHE A 172 -6.77 -2.11 -1.90
C PHE A 172 -7.55 -2.83 -0.79
N ILE A 173 -8.07 -2.11 0.21
CA ILE A 173 -8.89 -2.69 1.28
C ILE A 173 -10.17 -3.31 0.70
N ASN A 174 -10.84 -2.59 -0.20
CA ASN A 174 -12.04 -3.09 -0.87
C ASN A 174 -11.73 -4.35 -1.69
N PHE A 175 -10.59 -4.36 -2.38
CA PHE A 175 -10.13 -5.55 -3.09
C PHE A 175 -9.93 -6.73 -2.14
N LEU A 176 -9.20 -6.55 -1.03
CA LEU A 176 -8.92 -7.62 -0.08
C LEU A 176 -10.20 -8.21 0.53
N GLN A 177 -11.19 -7.37 0.86
CA GLN A 177 -12.48 -7.84 1.39
C GLN A 177 -13.21 -8.74 0.39
N ASN A 178 -13.29 -8.32 -0.88
CA ASN A 178 -13.91 -9.11 -1.93
C ASN A 178 -13.10 -10.37 -2.26
N PHE A 179 -11.77 -10.26 -2.27
CA PHE A 179 -10.88 -11.38 -2.53
C PHE A 179 -10.94 -12.42 -1.42
N ALA A 180 -11.10 -12.02 -0.16
CA ALA A 180 -11.30 -12.95 0.96
C ALA A 180 -12.57 -13.79 0.80
N ILE A 181 -13.67 -13.18 0.36
CA ILE A 181 -14.92 -13.90 0.05
C ILE A 181 -14.69 -14.90 -1.08
N LEU A 182 -13.98 -14.50 -2.13
CA LEU A 182 -13.68 -15.36 -3.27
C LEU A 182 -12.78 -16.52 -2.88
N LYS A 183 -11.76 -16.25 -2.06
CA LYS A 183 -10.81 -17.23 -1.52
C LYS A 183 -11.53 -18.28 -0.67
N LYS A 184 -12.41 -17.85 0.24
CA LYS A 184 -13.17 -18.74 1.12
C LYS A 184 -13.99 -19.78 0.36
N PHE A 185 -14.48 -19.45 -0.83
CA PHE A 185 -15.19 -20.42 -1.69
C PHE A 185 -14.32 -21.60 -2.14
N PHE A 186 -12.99 -21.38 -2.25
CA PHE A 186 -12.03 -22.39 -2.69
C PHE A 186 -11.21 -22.99 -1.54
N GLU A 187 -11.38 -22.52 -0.31
CA GLU A 187 -10.76 -23.14 0.85
C GLU A 187 -11.55 -24.39 1.24
N ILE A 188 -10.82 -25.51 1.33
CA ILE A 188 -11.33 -26.77 1.87
C ILE A 188 -11.18 -26.68 3.39
N GLU A 189 -12.24 -26.97 4.14
CA GLU A 189 -12.18 -27.15 5.61
C GLU A 189 -11.29 -28.33 6.01
#